data_AF-A0A5N9AEY5-F1
#
_entry.id   AF-A0A5N9AEY5-F1
#
_cell.length_a   1.000
_cell.length_b   1.000
_cell.length_c   1.000
_cell.angle_alpha   90.00
_cell.angle_beta   90.00
_cell.angle_gamma   90.00
#
_symmetry.space_group_name_H-M   'P 1'
#
loop_
_entity.id
_entity.type
_entity.pdbx_description
1 polymer ?
#
loop_
_entity_poly.entity_id
_entity_poly.type
_entity_poly.pdbx_seq_one_letter_code
_entity_poly.pdbx_strand_id
1 'polypeptide(L)'
;MNRDIIVFDFETGGRNPLRCQPTQIAAIALDGRNFRLKGEFNSMMRPIIDDDEAIAAGVDPLEEGALKVTGQTRSKLARAPLPKGVWKKFCNFVNKYNWKGTPYFAPIPAGFNIIGYDMHIVNRLCKEYGPWDEKRQSQKLFHQIYKIDVMDDVWLWTEGDPNVKSISMDSLRERMGLSGDNAHDALQDVKDTANIFIKLQKSRRAVYRNMKFDKAFADGNLYV
;
A
#
# COMPACT_ATOMS: atom_id res chain seq x y z
N MET A 1 -13.04 -17.00 8.73
CA MET A 1 -12.67 -15.86 9.61
C MET A 1 -12.29 -14.70 8.71
N ASN A 2 -12.97 -13.57 8.82
CA ASN A 2 -12.73 -12.38 8.00
C ASN A 2 -11.52 -11.61 8.54
N ARG A 3 -10.67 -11.09 7.66
CA ARG A 3 -9.59 -10.17 8.01
C ARG A 3 -9.86 -8.87 7.27
N ASP A 4 -9.87 -7.76 7.99
CA ASP A 4 -9.97 -6.46 7.34
C ASP A 4 -8.74 -6.22 6.45
N ILE A 5 -8.92 -5.32 5.50
CA ILE A 5 -7.90 -4.94 4.53
C ILE A 5 -7.54 -3.48 4.81
N ILE A 6 -6.25 -3.18 4.89
CA ILE A 6 -5.75 -1.81 4.95
C ILE A 6 -5.17 -1.48 3.59
N VAL A 7 -5.87 -0.64 2.83
CA VAL A 7 -5.31 -0.04 1.62
C VAL A 7 -4.52 1.18 2.07
N PHE A 8 -3.23 1.25 1.75
CA PHE A 8 -2.38 2.37 2.16
C PHE A 8 -1.37 2.73 1.08
N ASP A 9 -0.84 3.93 1.21
CA ASP A 9 0.16 4.51 0.33
C ASP A 9 1.04 5.51 1.10
N PHE A 10 2.28 5.64 0.65
CA PHE A 10 3.22 6.66 1.12
C PHE A 10 3.55 7.62 -0.02
N GLU A 11 3.51 8.92 0.27
CA GLU A 11 4.37 9.85 -0.46
C GLU A 11 5.79 9.74 0.10
N THR A 12 6.79 9.86 -0.78
CA THR A 12 8.20 9.75 -0.40
C THR A 12 9.03 10.88 -0.99
N GLY A 13 10.19 11.09 -0.38
CA GLY A 13 11.19 12.05 -0.84
C GLY A 13 12.11 11.52 -1.94
N GLY A 14 11.89 10.33 -2.49
CA GLY A 14 12.80 9.74 -3.48
C GLY A 14 12.38 8.36 -3.95
N ARG A 15 13.03 7.82 -4.98
CA ARG A 15 12.55 6.61 -5.69
C ARG A 15 13.05 5.28 -5.12
N ASN A 16 14.03 5.30 -4.23
CA ASN A 16 14.62 4.08 -3.68
C ASN A 16 13.84 3.61 -2.44
N PRO A 17 12.99 2.56 -2.49
CA PRO A 17 12.17 2.16 -1.34
C PRO A 17 12.97 1.67 -0.13
N LEU A 18 14.25 1.30 -0.33
CA LEU A 18 15.13 0.84 0.74
C LEU A 18 15.71 2.00 1.56
N ARG A 19 15.78 3.21 0.99
CA ARG A 19 16.50 4.34 1.59
C ARG A 19 15.75 5.67 1.56
N CYS A 20 14.75 5.86 0.69
CA CYS A 20 13.95 7.07 0.64
C CYS A 20 13.25 7.36 1.98
N GLN A 21 12.83 8.61 2.17
CA GLN A 21 12.19 9.05 3.39
C GLN A 21 10.69 9.28 3.15
N PRO A 22 9.78 8.71 3.95
CA PRO A 22 8.36 8.99 3.83
C PRO A 22 8.03 10.44 4.20
N THR A 23 7.20 11.09 3.39
CA THR A 23 6.76 12.48 3.55
C THR A 23 5.28 12.58 3.90
N GLN A 24 4.49 11.56 3.58
CA GLN A 24 3.09 11.41 3.95
C GLN A 24 2.76 9.92 4.05
N ILE A 25 1.76 9.58 4.85
CA ILE A 25 1.16 8.25 4.88
C ILE A 25 -0.36 8.40 4.96
N ALA A 26 -1.06 7.69 4.09
CA ALA A 26 -2.52 7.59 4.13
C ALA A 26 -2.95 6.14 4.12
N ALA A 27 -4.14 5.87 4.66
CA ALA A 27 -4.74 4.55 4.62
C ALA A 27 -6.25 4.60 4.78
N ILE A 28 -6.93 3.61 4.21
CA ILE A 28 -8.31 3.28 4.52
C ILE A 28 -8.43 1.82 4.96
N ALA A 29 -9.32 1.59 5.92
CA ALA A 29 -9.66 0.26 6.38
C ALA A 29 -10.96 -0.21 5.73
N LEU A 30 -10.94 -1.39 5.13
CA LEU A 30 -12.09 -2.03 4.49
C LEU A 30 -12.43 -3.33 5.21
N ASP A 31 -13.72 -3.62 5.36
CA ASP A 31 -14.17 -4.95 5.78
C ASP A 31 -13.75 -6.01 4.75
N GLY A 32 -13.08 -7.08 5.19
CA GLY A 32 -12.55 -8.09 4.25
C GLY A 32 -13.59 -8.89 3.47
N ARG A 33 -14.86 -8.87 3.90
CA ARG A 33 -15.94 -9.67 3.31
C ARG A 33 -16.77 -8.84 2.36
N ASN A 34 -17.13 -7.62 2.71
CA ASN A 34 -18.01 -6.79 1.87
C ASN A 34 -17.37 -5.48 1.38
N PHE A 35 -16.14 -5.21 1.78
CA PHE A 35 -15.38 -4.01 1.42
C PHE A 35 -16.02 -2.70 1.87
N ARG A 36 -16.90 -2.72 2.88
CA ARG A 36 -17.43 -1.49 3.47
C ARG A 36 -16.28 -0.74 4.16
N LEU A 37 -16.20 0.57 3.92
CA LEU A 37 -15.27 1.46 4.60
C LEU A 37 -15.51 1.41 6.12
N LYS A 38 -14.43 1.26 6.89
CA LYS A 38 -14.44 1.20 8.36
C LYS A 38 -13.71 2.38 9.01
N GLY A 39 -12.75 2.98 8.30
CA GLY A 39 -12.07 4.18 8.77
C GLY A 39 -10.96 4.63 7.83
N GLU A 40 -10.42 5.79 8.12
CA GLU A 40 -9.41 6.49 7.34
C GLU A 40 -8.30 7.02 8.26
N PHE A 41 -7.09 7.10 7.73
CA PHE A 41 -5.92 7.72 8.36
C PHE A 41 -5.18 8.53 7.30
N ASN A 42 -4.74 9.73 7.64
CA ASN A 42 -3.87 10.56 6.80
C ASN A 42 -2.98 11.42 7.71
N SER A 43 -1.68 11.47 7.41
CA SER A 43 -0.74 12.34 8.11
C SER A 43 0.48 12.63 7.25
N MET A 44 0.88 13.90 7.21
CA MET A 44 2.24 14.25 6.83
C MET A 44 3.24 13.59 7.80
N MET A 45 4.45 13.34 7.31
CA MET A 45 5.56 12.79 8.06
C MET A 45 6.82 13.60 7.75
N ARG A 46 7.54 14.03 8.79
CA ARG A 46 8.73 14.86 8.61
C ARG A 46 9.94 13.99 8.25
N PRO A 47 10.51 14.12 7.04
CA PRO A 47 11.82 13.56 6.74
C PRO A 47 12.93 14.38 7.43
N ILE A 48 14.13 13.83 7.44
CA ILE A 48 15.37 14.57 7.71
C ILE A 48 15.58 15.55 6.55
N ILE A 49 15.67 16.84 6.88
CA ILE A 49 15.71 17.93 5.90
C ILE A 49 17.13 18.25 5.45
N ASP A 50 18.10 18.07 6.33
CA ASP A 50 19.51 18.26 6.02
C ASP A 50 20.06 17.00 5.34
N ASP A 51 20.75 17.19 4.21
CA ASP A 51 21.19 16.08 3.37
C ASP A 51 22.35 15.29 4.02
N ASP A 52 23.24 15.97 4.74
CA ASP A 52 24.36 15.32 5.44
C ASP A 52 23.85 14.51 6.63
N GLU A 53 22.87 15.05 7.38
CA GLU A 53 22.18 14.30 8.44
C GLU A 53 21.43 13.09 7.89
N ALA A 54 20.79 13.20 6.71
CA ALA A 54 20.09 12.09 6.08
C ALA A 54 21.05 10.95 5.70
N ILE A 55 22.19 11.31 5.09
CA ILE A 55 23.24 10.35 4.72
C ILE A 55 23.81 9.67 5.97
N ALA A 56 24.09 10.43 7.03
CA ALA A 56 24.60 9.90 8.30
C ALA A 56 23.59 8.95 8.98
N ALA A 57 22.29 9.20 8.83
CA ALA A 57 21.22 8.32 9.30
C ALA A 57 20.96 7.10 8.39
N GLY A 58 21.69 6.97 7.27
CA GLY A 58 21.57 5.84 6.35
C GLY A 58 20.35 5.88 5.42
N VAL A 59 19.70 7.04 5.30
CA VAL A 59 18.60 7.29 4.35
C VAL A 59 19.08 8.18 3.20
N ASP A 60 18.30 8.27 2.14
CA ASP A 60 18.63 9.12 0.99
C ASP A 60 18.16 10.57 1.25
N PRO A 61 18.94 11.58 0.81
CA PRO A 61 18.50 12.96 0.71
C PRO A 61 17.17 13.12 -0.06
N LEU A 62 16.49 14.24 0.15
CA LEU A 62 15.25 14.53 -0.59
C LEU A 62 15.57 14.89 -2.04
N GLU A 63 14.99 14.13 -2.96
CA GLU A 63 15.07 14.37 -4.40
C GLU A 63 14.10 15.49 -4.81
N GLU A 64 14.61 16.58 -5.39
CA GLU A 64 13.78 17.70 -5.86
C GLU A 64 12.72 17.26 -6.89
N GLY A 65 13.03 16.24 -7.70
CA GLY A 65 12.08 15.64 -8.64
C GLY A 65 10.87 15.01 -7.93
N ALA A 66 11.09 14.32 -6.81
CA ALA A 66 10.01 13.72 -6.02
C ALA A 66 9.16 14.79 -5.32
N LEU A 67 9.81 15.82 -4.78
CA LEU A 67 9.10 16.95 -4.15
C LEU A 67 8.22 17.72 -5.15
N LYS A 68 8.69 17.89 -6.38
CA LYS A 68 7.93 18.55 -7.44
C LYS A 68 6.67 17.77 -7.83
N VAL A 69 6.77 16.44 -7.92
CA VAL A 69 5.62 15.56 -8.23
C VAL A 69 4.53 15.68 -7.18
N THR A 70 4.91 15.72 -5.90
CA THR A 70 3.98 15.78 -4.75
C THR A 70 3.57 17.22 -4.38
N GLY A 71 4.11 18.24 -5.05
CA GLY A 71 3.90 19.65 -4.70
C GLY A 71 4.40 20.03 -3.30
N GLN A 72 5.33 19.26 -2.72
CA GLN A 72 5.89 19.49 -1.39
C GLN A 72 7.14 20.37 -1.45
N THR A 73 7.48 21.01 -0.34
CA THR A 73 8.73 21.77 -0.19
C THR A 73 9.42 21.38 1.10
N ARG A 74 10.76 21.47 1.14
CA ARG A 74 11.55 21.22 2.35
C ARG A 74 11.05 22.04 3.55
N SER A 75 10.68 23.31 3.34
CA SER A 75 10.12 24.18 4.39
C SER A 75 8.75 23.69 4.92
N LYS A 76 7.89 23.16 4.06
CA LYS A 76 6.60 22.58 4.47
C LYS A 76 6.82 21.27 5.23
N LEU A 77 7.72 20.43 4.74
CA LEU A 77 8.06 19.15 5.35
C LEU A 77 8.75 19.31 6.71
N ALA A 78 9.58 20.34 6.91
CA ALA A 78 10.21 20.64 8.20
C ALA A 78 9.19 20.89 9.34
N ARG A 79 7.98 21.33 8.98
CA ARG A 79 6.86 21.59 9.90
C ARG A 79 5.95 20.36 10.12
N ALA A 80 6.16 19.28 9.39
CA ALA A 80 5.37 18.07 9.55
C ALA A 80 5.66 17.38 10.90
N PRO A 81 4.76 16.52 11.39
CA PRO A 81 5.00 15.75 12.61
C PRO A 81 6.13 14.73 12.45
N LEU A 82 6.83 14.46 13.56
CA LEU A 82 7.96 13.52 13.60
C LEU A 82 7.56 12.06 13.25
N PRO A 83 8.41 11.31 12.51
CA PRO A 83 8.13 9.94 12.07
C PRO A 83 7.65 9.00 13.19
N LYS A 84 8.38 8.95 14.31
CA LYS A 84 8.01 8.11 15.47
C LYS A 84 6.57 8.37 15.97
N GLY A 85 6.15 9.63 15.99
CA GLY A 85 4.81 10.02 16.45
C GLY A 85 3.72 9.64 15.45
N VAL A 86 3.96 9.89 14.15
CA VAL A 86 3.05 9.53 13.06
C VAL A 86 2.91 8.02 12.98
N TRP A 87 4.03 7.30 12.98
CA TRP A 87 4.07 5.85 12.89
C TRP A 87 3.33 5.18 14.05
N LYS A 88 3.52 5.65 15.29
CA LYS A 88 2.75 5.16 16.44
C LYS A 88 1.23 5.32 16.24
N LYS A 89 0.79 6.47 15.70
CA LYS A 89 -0.63 6.70 15.40
C LYS A 89 -1.14 5.79 14.29
N PHE A 90 -0.33 5.55 13.25
CA PHE A 90 -0.65 4.62 12.18
C PHE A 90 -0.74 3.18 12.69
N CYS A 91 0.21 2.72 13.49
CA CYS A 91 0.14 1.39 14.11
C CYS A 91 -1.13 1.24 14.95
N ASN A 92 -1.48 2.26 15.73
CA ASN A 92 -2.73 2.26 16.49
C ASN A 92 -3.96 2.18 15.58
N PHE A 93 -3.96 2.87 14.43
CA PHE A 93 -5.03 2.77 13.44
C PHE A 93 -5.16 1.34 12.90
N VAL A 94 -4.07 0.73 12.43
CA VAL A 94 -4.08 -0.66 11.90
C VAL A 94 -4.53 -1.66 12.97
N ASN A 95 -4.02 -1.52 14.20
CA ASN A 95 -4.32 -2.44 15.29
C ASN A 95 -5.79 -2.42 15.74
N LYS A 96 -6.55 -1.34 15.49
CA LYS A 96 -8.02 -1.32 15.69
C LYS A 96 -8.74 -2.43 14.92
N TYR A 97 -8.14 -2.87 13.81
CA TYR A 97 -8.70 -3.88 12.92
C TYR A 97 -8.06 -5.26 13.09
N ASN A 98 -7.11 -5.40 14.04
CA ASN A 98 -6.55 -6.69 14.43
C ASN A 98 -7.30 -7.27 15.65
N TRP A 99 -8.47 -7.85 15.40
CA TRP A 99 -9.37 -8.32 16.46
C TRP A 99 -8.79 -9.42 17.39
N LYS A 100 -7.77 -10.17 16.96
CA LYS A 100 -7.07 -11.14 17.83
C LYS A 100 -5.76 -10.62 18.42
N GLY A 101 -5.27 -9.46 17.97
CA GLY A 101 -3.99 -8.92 18.40
C GLY A 101 -2.75 -9.75 18.03
N THR A 102 -2.87 -10.72 17.11
CA THR A 102 -1.73 -11.55 16.67
C THR A 102 -1.39 -11.29 15.19
N PRO A 103 -0.12 -11.42 14.76
CA PRO A 103 0.28 -11.08 13.38
C PRO A 103 -0.43 -11.89 12.28
N TYR A 104 -0.86 -13.14 12.57
CA TYR A 104 -1.60 -13.98 11.61
C TYR A 104 -3.09 -13.67 11.51
N PHE A 105 -3.57 -12.73 12.33
CA PHE A 105 -4.93 -12.19 12.31
C PHE A 105 -4.95 -10.68 12.09
N ALA A 106 -3.77 -10.07 11.95
CA ALA A 106 -3.62 -8.69 11.54
C ALA A 106 -4.30 -8.47 10.18
N PRO A 107 -4.72 -7.22 9.89
CA PRO A 107 -5.26 -6.85 8.61
C PRO A 107 -4.32 -7.18 7.45
N ILE A 108 -4.92 -7.49 6.29
CA ILE A 108 -4.17 -7.74 5.06
C ILE A 108 -3.74 -6.38 4.49
N PRO A 109 -2.44 -6.15 4.24
CA PRO A 109 -1.98 -4.94 3.58
C PRO A 109 -2.36 -4.99 2.11
N ALA A 110 -2.83 -3.86 1.59
CA ALA A 110 -3.13 -3.65 0.19
C ALA A 110 -2.63 -2.28 -0.26
N GLY A 111 -2.24 -2.14 -1.53
CA GLY A 111 -1.72 -0.90 -2.09
C GLY A 111 -1.33 -1.11 -3.56
N PHE A 112 -0.86 -0.06 -4.21
CA PHE A 112 -0.43 -0.13 -5.60
C PHE A 112 1.10 -0.25 -5.67
N ASN A 113 1.65 -1.33 -6.25
CA ASN A 113 3.08 -1.64 -6.18
C ASN A 113 3.62 -1.77 -4.73
N ILE A 114 2.74 -2.17 -3.82
CA ILE A 114 3.02 -2.22 -2.39
C ILE A 114 4.12 -3.22 -2.05
N ILE A 115 4.25 -4.31 -2.81
CA ILE A 115 5.24 -5.36 -2.55
C ILE A 115 6.63 -4.86 -2.92
N GLY A 116 6.75 -4.20 -4.07
CA GLY A 116 8.01 -3.67 -4.58
C GLY A 116 8.44 -2.35 -3.92
N TYR A 117 7.54 -1.68 -3.19
CA TYR A 117 7.79 -0.34 -2.68
C TYR A 117 7.43 -0.17 -1.20
N ASP A 118 6.15 0.06 -0.86
CA ASP A 118 5.74 0.50 0.47
C ASP A 118 6.01 -0.51 1.58
N MET A 119 5.94 -1.81 1.30
CA MET A 119 6.24 -2.84 2.31
C MET A 119 7.71 -2.82 2.75
N HIS A 120 8.63 -2.32 1.93
CA HIS A 120 10.00 -2.05 2.37
C HIS A 120 10.04 -0.92 3.39
N ILE A 121 9.30 0.16 3.15
CA ILE A 121 9.19 1.30 4.07
C ILE A 121 8.54 0.85 5.39
N VAL A 122 7.45 0.08 5.34
CA VAL A 122 6.80 -0.52 6.51
C VAL A 122 7.78 -1.36 7.32
N ASN A 123 8.58 -2.21 6.68
CA ASN A 123 9.58 -3.03 7.37
C ASN A 123 10.62 -2.16 8.10
N ARG A 124 11.13 -1.10 7.44
CA ARG A 124 12.10 -0.17 8.07
C ARG A 124 11.49 0.57 9.26
N LEU A 125 10.29 1.14 9.10
CA LEU A 125 9.60 1.86 10.17
C LEU A 125 9.21 0.92 11.33
N CYS A 126 8.82 -0.32 11.04
CA CYS A 126 8.62 -1.34 12.08
C CYS A 126 9.90 -1.67 12.82
N LYS A 127 11.02 -1.81 12.11
CA LYS A 127 12.33 -2.09 12.73
C LYS A 127 12.76 -0.94 13.65
N GLU A 128 12.56 0.30 13.22
CA GLU A 128 12.99 1.48 13.96
C GLU A 128 12.07 1.85 15.12
N TYR A 129 10.75 1.76 14.92
CA TYR A 129 9.75 2.29 15.85
C TYR A 129 8.75 1.23 16.38
N GLY A 130 8.85 -0.02 15.92
CA GLY A 130 7.94 -1.11 16.24
C GLY A 130 6.63 -1.09 15.44
N PRO A 131 5.89 -2.21 15.37
CA PRO A 131 6.19 -3.50 15.97
C PRO A 131 7.10 -4.39 15.09
N TRP A 132 8.09 -5.05 15.69
CA TRP A 132 9.13 -5.83 15.00
C TRP A 132 9.23 -7.30 15.45
N ASP A 133 9.50 -8.21 14.52
CA ASP A 133 9.88 -9.60 14.81
C ASP A 133 11.40 -9.77 14.76
N GLU A 134 12.06 -9.80 15.93
CA GLU A 134 13.50 -10.04 16.01
C GLU A 134 13.93 -11.40 15.45
N LYS A 135 13.07 -12.43 15.54
CA LYS A 135 13.45 -13.77 15.07
C LYS A 135 13.34 -13.89 13.55
N ARG A 136 12.30 -13.29 12.98
CA ARG A 136 12.05 -13.32 11.52
C ARG A 136 12.67 -12.13 10.78
N GLN A 137 13.15 -11.13 11.50
CA GLN A 137 13.64 -9.87 10.97
C GLN A 137 12.60 -9.23 10.02
N SER A 138 11.36 -9.13 10.49
CA SER A 138 10.23 -8.63 9.69
C SER A 138 9.21 -7.84 10.50
N GLN A 139 8.40 -7.03 9.81
CA GLN A 139 7.27 -6.33 10.41
C GLN A 139 6.24 -7.28 11.05
N LYS A 140 5.61 -6.84 12.15
CA LYS A 140 4.48 -7.54 12.82
C LYS A 140 3.14 -6.80 12.72
N LEU A 141 3.12 -5.66 12.03
CA LEU A 141 1.96 -4.77 11.96
C LEU A 141 0.82 -5.36 11.12
N PHE A 142 1.17 -5.93 9.98
CA PHE A 142 0.28 -6.49 8.98
C PHE A 142 0.35 -8.01 8.92
N HIS A 143 -0.62 -8.59 8.21
CA HIS A 143 -0.70 -10.02 8.01
C HIS A 143 0.59 -10.61 7.42
N GLN A 144 1.05 -11.72 7.97
CA GLN A 144 2.37 -12.28 7.66
C GLN A 144 2.41 -13.02 6.30
N ILE A 145 1.28 -13.56 5.87
CA ILE A 145 1.18 -14.36 4.63
C ILE A 145 0.61 -13.49 3.51
N TYR A 146 -0.71 -13.27 3.55
CA TYR A 146 -1.44 -12.51 2.53
C TYR A 146 -1.04 -11.04 2.48
N LYS A 147 -0.87 -10.56 1.24
CA LYS A 147 -0.66 -9.17 0.84
C LYS A 147 -1.36 -9.00 -0.51
N ILE A 148 -1.88 -7.82 -0.81
CA ILE A 148 -2.59 -7.56 -2.06
C ILE A 148 -1.87 -6.41 -2.76
N ASP A 149 -1.12 -6.75 -3.79
CA ASP A 149 -0.63 -5.74 -4.72
C ASP A 149 -1.68 -5.53 -5.81
N VAL A 150 -2.23 -4.32 -5.86
CA VAL A 150 -3.27 -3.98 -6.83
C VAL A 150 -2.68 -3.89 -8.24
N MET A 151 -1.39 -3.58 -8.38
CA MET A 151 -0.72 -3.56 -9.68
C MET A 151 -0.60 -4.98 -10.24
N ASP A 152 -0.23 -5.96 -9.41
CA ASP A 152 -0.21 -7.39 -9.81
C ASP A 152 -1.62 -7.89 -10.18
N ASP A 153 -2.64 -7.50 -9.39
CA ASP A 153 -4.03 -7.86 -9.66
C ASP A 153 -4.49 -7.31 -11.02
N VAL A 154 -4.22 -6.03 -11.29
CA VAL A 154 -4.49 -5.42 -12.60
C VAL A 154 -3.77 -6.18 -13.71
N TRP A 155 -2.48 -6.46 -13.56
CA TRP A 155 -1.71 -7.18 -14.57
C TRP A 155 -2.34 -8.53 -14.91
N LEU A 156 -2.75 -9.32 -13.91
CA LEU A 156 -3.43 -10.61 -14.11
C LEU A 156 -4.75 -10.50 -14.89
N TRP A 157 -5.44 -9.37 -14.82
CA TRP A 157 -6.66 -9.13 -15.60
C TRP A 157 -6.38 -8.64 -17.02
N THR A 158 -5.20 -8.08 -17.28
CA THR A 158 -4.92 -7.32 -18.50
C THR A 158 -3.78 -7.87 -19.34
N GLU A 159 -3.02 -8.86 -18.86
CA GLU A 159 -1.80 -9.34 -19.49
C GLU A 159 -1.97 -9.71 -20.98
N GLY A 160 -3.15 -10.22 -21.34
CA GLY A 160 -3.43 -10.75 -22.68
C GLY A 160 -4.18 -9.76 -23.57
N ASP A 161 -4.50 -8.56 -23.07
CA ASP A 161 -5.21 -7.53 -23.82
C ASP A 161 -4.19 -6.62 -24.54
N PRO A 162 -4.05 -6.71 -25.88
CA PRO A 162 -3.05 -5.97 -26.63
C PRO A 162 -3.29 -4.45 -26.61
N ASN A 163 -4.46 -3.99 -26.17
CA ASN A 163 -4.79 -2.56 -26.06
C ASN A 163 -4.24 -1.94 -24.78
N VAL A 164 -3.75 -2.74 -23.84
CA VAL A 164 -3.21 -2.26 -22.57
C VAL A 164 -1.73 -1.98 -22.72
N LYS A 165 -1.39 -0.70 -22.88
CA LYS A 165 0.01 -0.26 -23.07
C LYS A 165 0.71 0.11 -21.78
N SER A 166 -0.05 0.40 -20.73
CA SER A 166 0.47 0.78 -19.42
C SER A 166 -0.54 0.41 -18.33
N ILE A 167 -0.03 0.04 -17.17
CA ILE A 167 -0.79 -0.20 -15.95
C ILE A 167 -0.35 0.74 -14.82
N SER A 168 0.25 1.90 -15.15
CA SER A 168 0.51 2.93 -14.14
C SER A 168 -0.80 3.43 -13.52
N MET A 169 -0.73 3.98 -12.31
CA MET A 169 -1.92 4.55 -11.64
C MET A 169 -2.63 5.57 -12.55
N ASP A 170 -1.89 6.48 -13.18
CA ASP A 170 -2.48 7.48 -14.08
C ASP A 170 -3.17 6.87 -15.30
N SER A 171 -2.57 5.82 -15.89
CA SER A 171 -3.18 5.10 -17.02
C SER A 171 -4.48 4.40 -16.59
N LEU A 172 -4.50 3.87 -15.37
CA LEU A 172 -5.69 3.22 -14.82
C LEU A 172 -6.78 4.23 -14.43
N ARG A 173 -6.41 5.40 -13.92
CA ARG A 173 -7.36 6.50 -13.67
C ARG A 173 -8.10 6.86 -14.94
N GLU A 174 -7.36 7.14 -16.01
CA GLU A 174 -7.94 7.44 -17.33
C GLU A 174 -8.85 6.29 -17.81
N ARG A 175 -8.32 5.06 -17.82
CA ARG A 175 -9.05 3.88 -18.31
C ARG A 175 -10.33 3.58 -17.53
N MET A 176 -10.33 3.83 -16.23
CA MET A 176 -11.45 3.51 -15.33
C MET A 176 -12.35 4.71 -15.05
N GLY A 177 -12.08 5.88 -15.66
CA GLY A 177 -12.88 7.09 -15.50
C GLY A 177 -12.75 7.73 -14.12
N LEU A 178 -11.59 7.59 -13.46
CA LEU A 178 -11.26 8.30 -12.24
C LEU A 178 -10.61 9.65 -12.59
N SER A 179 -10.85 10.66 -11.76
CA SER A 179 -10.17 11.96 -11.95
C SER A 179 -8.68 11.84 -11.68
N GLY A 180 -7.87 12.57 -12.45
CA GLY A 180 -6.45 12.80 -12.16
C GLY A 180 -6.21 13.95 -11.17
N ASP A 181 -7.27 14.64 -10.74
CA ASP A 181 -7.16 15.75 -9.79
C ASP A 181 -6.60 15.26 -8.45
N ASN A 182 -5.63 16.00 -7.91
CA ASN A 182 -4.91 15.66 -6.67
C ASN A 182 -4.16 14.32 -6.73
N ALA A 183 -3.77 13.84 -7.92
CA ALA A 183 -2.78 12.79 -8.03
C ALA A 183 -1.49 13.16 -7.27
N HIS A 184 -0.82 12.17 -6.68
CA HIS A 184 0.37 12.37 -5.82
C HIS A 184 0.06 13.08 -4.50
N ASP A 185 -1.18 12.93 -4.01
CA ASP A 185 -1.54 13.00 -2.61
C ASP A 185 -1.92 11.59 -2.14
N ALA A 186 -1.20 11.07 -1.15
CA ALA A 186 -1.38 9.69 -0.68
C ALA A 186 -2.84 9.34 -0.34
N LEU A 187 -3.66 10.29 0.15
CA LEU A 187 -5.05 9.98 0.48
C LEU A 187 -5.91 9.80 -0.78
N GLN A 188 -5.69 10.62 -1.81
CA GLN A 188 -6.35 10.43 -3.10
C GLN A 188 -5.91 9.12 -3.76
N ASP A 189 -4.59 8.84 -3.76
CA ASP A 189 -4.02 7.62 -4.33
C ASP A 189 -4.56 6.36 -3.62
N VAL A 190 -4.73 6.39 -2.29
CA VAL A 190 -5.37 5.31 -1.52
C VAL A 190 -6.84 5.12 -1.92
N LYS A 191 -7.60 6.20 -2.13
CA LYS A 191 -9.01 6.11 -2.52
C LYS A 191 -9.17 5.52 -3.91
N ASP A 192 -8.34 5.94 -4.85
CA ASP A 192 -8.33 5.41 -6.21
C ASP A 192 -7.92 3.92 -6.21
N THR A 193 -6.82 3.59 -5.54
CA THR A 193 -6.34 2.21 -5.35
C THR A 193 -7.43 1.32 -4.76
N ALA A 194 -8.13 1.79 -3.72
CA ALA A 194 -9.21 1.04 -3.10
C ALA A 194 -10.40 0.81 -4.02
N ASN A 195 -10.79 1.81 -4.82
CA ASN A 195 -11.88 1.66 -5.78
C ASN A 195 -11.53 0.65 -6.87
N ILE A 196 -10.31 0.72 -7.42
CA ILE A 196 -9.79 -0.24 -8.39
C ILE A 196 -9.80 -1.65 -7.78
N PHE A 197 -9.20 -1.82 -6.59
CA PHE A 197 -9.20 -3.07 -5.84
C PHE A 197 -10.62 -3.64 -5.66
N ILE A 198 -11.56 -2.83 -5.15
CA ILE A 198 -12.94 -3.26 -4.92
C ILE A 198 -13.61 -3.70 -6.21
N LYS A 199 -13.40 -2.98 -7.32
CA LYS A 199 -13.94 -3.34 -8.63
C LYS A 199 -13.41 -4.69 -9.08
N LEU A 200 -12.09 -4.91 -9.05
CA LEU A 200 -11.46 -6.17 -9.46
C LEU A 200 -11.92 -7.34 -8.58
N GLN A 201 -11.99 -7.15 -7.26
CA GLN A 201 -12.46 -8.21 -6.36
C GLN A 201 -13.94 -8.54 -6.53
N LYS A 202 -14.80 -7.54 -6.77
CA LYS A 202 -16.22 -7.78 -7.09
C LYS A 202 -16.35 -8.57 -8.39
N SER A 203 -15.58 -8.22 -9.43
CA SER A 203 -15.53 -8.95 -10.69
C SER A 203 -15.04 -10.39 -10.49
N ARG A 204 -13.92 -10.59 -9.78
CA ARG A 204 -13.38 -11.92 -9.46
C ARG A 204 -14.39 -12.79 -8.73
N ARG A 205 -15.09 -12.23 -7.73
CA ARG A 205 -16.13 -12.96 -6.99
C ARG A 205 -17.34 -13.31 -7.86
N ALA A 206 -17.69 -12.46 -8.83
CA ALA A 206 -18.75 -12.76 -9.78
C ALA A 206 -18.36 -13.91 -10.73
N VAL A 207 -17.13 -13.91 -11.25
CA VAL A 207 -16.60 -15.00 -12.08
C VAL A 207 -16.52 -16.30 -11.29
N TYR A 208 -15.92 -16.27 -10.08
CA TYR A 208 -15.74 -17.43 -9.21
C TYR A 208 -17.05 -18.19 -8.94
N ARG A 209 -18.17 -17.48 -8.77
CA ARG A 209 -19.50 -18.09 -8.54
C ARG A 209 -19.96 -19.00 -9.69
N ASN A 210 -19.42 -18.80 -10.89
CA ASN A 210 -19.76 -19.57 -12.08
C ASN A 210 -18.69 -20.63 -12.43
N MET A 211 -17.59 -20.70 -11.66
CA MET A 211 -16.51 -21.67 -11.89
C MET A 211 -16.75 -22.96 -11.11
N LYS A 212 -16.35 -24.09 -11.69
CA LYS A 212 -16.35 -25.41 -11.04
C LYS A 212 -14.91 -25.87 -10.83
N PHE A 213 -14.37 -25.61 -9.64
CA PHE A 213 -13.00 -26.04 -9.30
C PHE A 213 -12.94 -27.46 -8.77
N ASP A 214 -14.01 -27.92 -8.10
CA ASP A 214 -14.04 -29.25 -7.53
C ASP A 214 -13.89 -30.29 -8.64
N LYS A 215 -12.80 -31.06 -8.57
CA LYS A 215 -12.45 -32.09 -9.54
C LYS A 215 -12.31 -31.57 -10.99
N ALA A 216 -11.93 -30.30 -11.17
CA ALA A 216 -11.79 -29.68 -12.50
C ALA A 216 -10.84 -30.41 -13.47
N PHE A 217 -9.94 -31.25 -12.97
CA PHE A 217 -8.98 -32.04 -13.76
C PHE A 217 -9.16 -33.56 -13.58
N ALA A 218 -10.28 -34.01 -13.00
CA ALA A 218 -10.48 -35.43 -12.67
C ALA A 218 -10.72 -36.32 -13.89
N ASP A 219 -11.00 -35.73 -15.06
CA ASP A 219 -11.15 -36.42 -16.34
C ASP A 219 -9.82 -36.60 -17.10
N GLY A 220 -8.71 -36.09 -16.55
CA GLY A 220 -7.39 -36.17 -17.17
C GLY A 220 -7.10 -35.10 -18.23
N ASN A 221 -8.02 -34.15 -18.46
CA ASN A 221 -7.79 -33.04 -19.38
C ASN A 221 -6.91 -31.97 -18.70
N LEU A 222 -5.60 -32.05 -18.93
CA LEU A 222 -4.62 -31.09 -18.43
C LEU A 222 -4.26 -30.07 -19.52
N TYR A 223 -4.00 -28.83 -19.09
CA TYR A 223 -3.58 -27.76 -20.00
C TYR A 223 -2.07 -27.78 -20.31
N VAL A 224 -1.28 -28.56 -19.56
CA VAL A 224 0.17 -28.76 -19.68
C VAL A 224 0.53 -30.21 -19.48
#